data_AF-A0AAW2E9K6-F1
#
_entry.id   AF-A0AAW2E9K6-F1
#
_cell.length_a   1.000
_cell.length_b   1.000
_cell.length_c   1.000
_cell.angle_alpha   90.00
_cell.angle_beta   90.00
_cell.angle_gamma   90.00
#
_symmetry.space_group_name_H-M   'P 1'
#
loop_
_entity.id
_entity.type
_entity.pdbx_description
1 polymer ?
#
loop_
_entity_poly.entity_id
_entity_poly.type
_entity_poly.pdbx_seq_one_letter_code
_entity_poly.pdbx_strand_id
1 'polypeptide(L)'
;MITARRKKSIISSMDDTSGKEENPFNVQSLSDESLGSLVSIHSVKKERKWSRIVKEPSPIESLFGKKKNASIQKMGEKAMEWIQKVDTSRAKSKNLQGRTSDAMKNRLNGIKTIVEKLMERASDLGDPAYLRQKNCELKKENKELKSKIKNLSKDMEKLQNQMSTLAKQMEFTMEENIKIK
;
A
#
# COMPACT_ATOMS: atom_id res chain seq x y z
N MET A 1 28.58 -44.96 39.74
CA MET A 1 27.13 -45.34 39.77
C MET A 1 26.47 -44.60 38.62
N ILE A 2 26.36 -45.12 37.39
CA ILE A 2 25.44 -46.18 36.89
C ILE A 2 23.99 -45.97 37.34
N THR A 3 23.14 -45.53 36.41
CA THR A 3 21.86 -46.16 35.92
C THR A 3 21.03 -45.06 35.24
N ALA A 4 20.72 -45.12 33.94
CA ALA A 4 19.74 -45.95 33.21
C ALA A 4 18.65 -45.02 32.63
N ARG A 5 18.65 -44.77 31.31
CA ARG A 5 17.77 -45.40 30.30
C ARG A 5 16.26 -45.28 30.59
N ARG A 6 15.56 -44.53 29.73
CA ARG A 6 14.37 -45.07 29.02
C ARG A 6 14.12 -44.35 27.70
N LYS A 7 14.19 -45.11 26.60
CA LYS A 7 13.61 -44.77 25.28
C LYS A 7 12.15 -45.27 25.25
N LYS A 8 11.26 -44.50 24.61
CA LYS A 8 10.02 -44.90 23.88
C LYS A 8 9.68 -43.65 23.03
N SER A 9 9.85 -43.57 21.70
CA SER A 9 9.41 -44.39 20.56
C SER A 9 7.91 -44.27 20.26
N ILE A 10 7.61 -44.11 18.95
CA ILE A 10 6.33 -44.30 18.22
C ILE A 10 5.42 -43.05 18.18
N ILE A 11 4.79 -42.61 17.09
CA ILE A 11 4.88 -42.59 15.61
C ILE A 11 3.62 -41.80 15.17
N SER A 12 3.74 -41.05 14.07
CA SER A 12 2.73 -40.51 13.13
C SER A 12 1.31 -40.09 13.56
N SER A 13 0.91 -38.90 13.10
CA SER A 13 -0.32 -38.75 12.30
C SER A 13 -0.20 -37.48 11.44
N MET A 14 -0.21 -37.66 10.12
CA MET A 14 -0.70 -36.64 9.19
C MET A 14 -2.22 -36.59 9.36
N ASP A 15 -2.80 -35.40 9.27
CA ASP A 15 -4.04 -35.12 8.53
C ASP A 15 -4.24 -33.61 8.43
N ASP A 16 -4.47 -33.17 7.19
CA ASP A 16 -4.85 -31.83 6.78
C ASP A 16 -6.22 -31.43 7.34
N THR A 17 -6.45 -30.13 7.59
CA THR A 17 -7.66 -29.42 7.13
C THR A 17 -7.67 -27.94 7.54
N SER A 18 -7.77 -27.10 6.50
CA SER A 18 -8.51 -25.83 6.40
C SER A 18 -8.71 -24.93 7.63
N GLY A 19 -8.12 -23.73 7.51
CA GLY A 19 -8.70 -22.40 7.77
C GLY A 19 -9.84 -22.23 8.77
N LYS A 20 -9.62 -21.33 9.72
CA LYS A 20 -10.59 -20.29 10.11
C LYS A 20 -9.86 -19.15 10.81
N GLU A 21 -10.09 -17.96 10.28
CA GLU A 21 -9.64 -16.67 10.79
C GLU A 21 -10.18 -16.44 12.22
N GLU A 22 -9.29 -16.13 13.15
CA GLU A 22 -9.68 -15.63 14.46
C GLU A 22 -9.97 -14.12 14.37
N ASN A 23 -11.25 -13.78 14.54
CA ASN A 23 -11.77 -12.42 14.60
C ASN A 23 -11.88 -12.01 16.09
N PRO A 24 -11.09 -11.05 16.60
CA PRO A 24 -11.03 -10.74 18.03
C PRO A 24 -12.05 -9.68 18.48
N PHE A 25 -13.33 -9.89 18.18
CA PHE A 25 -14.42 -9.10 18.77
C PHE A 25 -15.42 -10.03 19.48
N ASN A 26 -15.05 -10.45 20.68
CA ASN A 26 -15.99 -11.01 21.65
C ASN A 26 -16.03 -10.08 22.87
N VAL A 27 -17.06 -9.23 22.94
CA VAL A 27 -17.35 -8.38 24.09
C VAL A 27 -18.32 -9.17 24.97
N GLN A 28 -17.79 -9.82 26.01
CA GLN A 28 -18.62 -10.37 27.08
C GLN A 28 -18.97 -9.26 28.08
N SER A 29 -20.28 -9.06 28.21
CA SER A 29 -20.97 -8.27 29.22
C SER A 29 -20.66 -8.74 30.64
N LEU A 30 -20.30 -7.81 31.52
CA LEU A 30 -20.23 -8.00 32.97
C LEU A 30 -21.13 -6.96 33.64
N SER A 31 -21.98 -7.49 34.50
CA SER A 31 -23.16 -6.92 35.14
C SER A 31 -22.85 -5.93 36.26
N ASP A 32 -23.83 -5.06 36.48
CA ASP A 32 -24.04 -4.19 37.64
C ASP A 32 -23.94 -4.95 38.97
N GLU A 33 -23.25 -4.34 39.95
CA GLU A 33 -23.74 -4.10 41.31
C GLU A 33 -22.61 -3.47 42.15
N SER A 34 -22.83 -2.23 42.63
CA SER A 34 -22.59 -1.80 44.02
C SER A 34 -22.61 -0.28 44.11
N LEU A 35 -23.78 0.23 44.51
CA LEU A 35 -23.98 1.61 44.95
C LEU A 35 -23.37 1.79 46.33
N GLY A 36 -22.46 2.76 46.49
CA GLY A 36 -22.09 3.25 47.81
C GLY A 36 -20.73 3.93 47.89
N SER A 37 -20.66 5.22 47.53
CA SER A 37 -19.94 6.22 48.34
C SER A 37 -20.16 7.61 47.75
N LEU A 38 -20.94 8.39 48.49
CA LEU A 38 -21.34 9.75 48.21
C LEU A 38 -20.17 10.69 48.56
N VAL A 39 -19.22 10.86 47.65
CA VAL A 39 -18.19 11.89 47.80
C VAL A 39 -18.71 13.18 47.17
N SER A 40 -19.02 14.12 48.05
CA SER A 40 -19.45 15.49 47.77
C SER A 40 -18.48 16.20 46.81
N ILE A 41 -18.83 16.25 45.53
CA ILE A 41 -18.12 17.06 44.54
C ILE A 41 -18.66 18.49 44.64
N HIS A 42 -17.94 19.32 45.39
CA HIS A 42 -18.09 20.76 45.28
C HIS A 42 -17.81 21.19 43.84
N SER A 43 -18.83 21.80 43.22
CA SER A 43 -18.75 22.41 41.90
C SER A 43 -17.69 23.52 41.89
N VAL A 44 -16.57 23.28 41.22
CA VAL A 44 -15.69 24.34 40.71
C VAL A 44 -15.68 24.23 39.20
N LYS A 45 -16.67 24.88 38.60
CA LYS A 45 -16.79 25.08 37.15
C LYS A 45 -15.71 26.09 36.73
N LYS A 46 -14.48 25.62 36.54
CA LYS A 46 -13.44 26.35 35.80
C LYS A 46 -13.35 25.76 34.40
N GLU A 47 -14.21 26.26 33.52
CA GLU A 47 -14.04 26.13 32.08
C GLU A 47 -12.67 26.69 31.70
N ARG A 48 -11.69 25.80 31.51
CA ARG A 48 -10.43 26.15 30.85
C ARG A 48 -10.77 26.44 29.39
N LYS A 49 -10.82 27.72 29.03
CA LYS A 49 -10.83 28.19 27.63
C LYS A 49 -9.67 27.57 26.86
N TRP A 50 -9.93 26.51 26.08
CA TRP A 50 -9.01 25.94 25.10
C TRP A 50 -8.90 26.79 23.82
N SER A 51 -9.07 28.12 23.93
CA SER A 51 -9.19 29.04 22.79
C SER A 51 -7.84 29.44 22.18
N ARG A 52 -6.89 28.52 22.12
CA ARG A 52 -5.63 28.71 21.39
C ARG A 52 -5.06 27.37 20.89
N ILE A 53 -5.93 26.50 20.39
CA ILE A 53 -5.49 25.42 19.50
C ILE A 53 -5.12 26.09 18.19
N VAL A 54 -3.85 25.96 17.83
CA VAL A 54 -3.17 26.55 16.67
C VAL A 54 -4.05 26.46 15.43
N LYS A 55 -4.48 27.61 14.90
CA LYS A 55 -5.22 27.77 13.62
C LYS A 55 -4.32 27.57 12.40
N GLU A 56 -3.15 26.97 12.55
CA GLU A 56 -2.34 26.62 11.39
C GLU A 56 -2.85 25.29 10.84
N PRO A 57 -3.28 25.23 9.57
CA PRO A 57 -3.59 23.96 8.94
C PRO A 57 -2.36 23.07 9.06
N SER A 58 -2.56 21.81 9.46
CA SER A 58 -1.43 20.89 9.56
C SER A 58 -0.70 20.87 8.20
N PRO A 59 0.64 21.05 8.14
CA PRO A 59 1.37 21.07 6.87
C PRO A 59 1.09 19.81 6.01
N ILE A 60 0.76 18.73 6.70
CA ILE A 60 0.31 17.43 6.21
C ILE A 60 -0.97 17.58 5.35
N GLU A 61 -2.05 18.19 5.85
CA GLU A 61 -3.32 18.37 5.11
C GLU A 61 -3.14 19.12 3.78
N SER A 62 -2.24 20.11 3.75
CA SER A 62 -1.95 20.87 2.54
C SER A 62 -1.31 20.04 1.41
N LEU A 63 -0.66 18.91 1.76
CA LEU A 63 0.00 18.01 0.81
C LEU A 63 -0.93 16.91 0.33
N PHE A 64 -1.67 16.30 1.25
CA PHE A 64 -2.63 15.25 0.90
C PHE A 64 -3.81 15.79 0.08
N GLY A 65 -4.22 17.04 0.29
CA GLY A 65 -5.32 17.66 -0.46
C GLY A 65 -4.97 18.12 -1.88
N LYS A 66 -3.69 18.43 -2.19
CA LYS A 66 -3.32 19.12 -3.44
C LYS A 66 -2.54 18.27 -4.45
N LYS A 67 -1.90 17.17 -4.05
CA LYS A 67 -1.09 16.35 -4.99
C LYS A 67 -1.27 14.85 -4.72
N LYS A 68 -2.15 14.20 -5.49
CA LYS A 68 -2.30 12.73 -5.53
C LYS A 68 -1.02 11.97 -5.94
N ASN A 69 0.04 12.70 -6.35
CA ASN A 69 1.31 12.18 -6.87
C ASN A 69 2.54 12.77 -6.15
N ALA A 70 2.41 13.26 -4.91
CA ALA A 70 3.61 13.64 -4.16
C ALA A 70 4.48 12.39 -3.92
N SER A 71 5.78 12.51 -4.17
CA SER A 71 6.72 11.41 -3.93
C SER A 71 6.72 11.02 -2.46
N ILE A 72 6.75 9.71 -2.20
CA ILE A 72 6.67 9.19 -0.83
C ILE A 72 7.82 9.67 0.04
N GLN A 73 9.01 9.85 -0.53
CA GLN A 73 10.15 10.42 0.20
C GLN A 73 9.83 11.84 0.71
N LYS A 74 9.30 12.71 -0.15
CA LYS A 74 8.92 14.09 0.24
C LYS A 74 7.80 14.12 1.28
N MET A 75 6.88 13.15 1.24
CA MET A 75 5.84 13.03 2.25
C MET A 75 6.41 12.54 3.58
N GLY A 76 7.30 11.55 3.54
CA GLY A 76 8.00 11.00 4.69
C GLY A 76 8.89 12.04 5.39
N GLU A 77 9.69 12.79 4.64
CA GLU A 77 10.52 13.89 5.17
C GLU A 77 9.68 14.91 5.95
N LYS A 78 8.52 15.30 5.40
CA LYS A 78 7.63 16.26 6.06
C LYS A 78 6.93 15.67 7.28
N ALA A 79 6.57 14.39 7.25
CA ALA A 79 6.05 13.70 8.42
C ALA A 79 7.10 13.68 9.55
N MET A 80 8.37 13.41 9.22
CA MET A 80 9.48 13.41 10.16
C MET A 80 9.75 14.82 10.73
N GLU A 81 9.74 15.84 9.88
CA GLU A 81 9.86 17.24 10.30
C GLU A 81 8.74 17.62 11.28
N TRP A 82 7.50 17.20 11.01
CA TRP A 82 6.36 17.48 11.86
C TRP A 82 6.49 16.78 13.22
N ILE A 83 6.86 15.49 13.23
CA ILE A 83 7.11 14.73 14.48
C ILE A 83 8.20 15.42 15.31
N GLN A 84 9.28 15.90 14.67
CA GLN A 84 10.35 16.62 15.34
C GLN A 84 9.89 17.97 15.90
N LYS A 85 9.04 18.72 15.19
CA LYS A 85 8.42 19.95 15.70
C LYS A 85 7.57 19.68 16.94
N VAL A 86 6.81 18.58 16.95
CA VAL A 86 6.02 18.18 18.12
C VAL A 86 6.92 17.80 19.29
N ASP A 87 7.98 17.01 19.05
CA ASP A 87 8.90 16.60 20.13
C ASP A 87 9.69 17.79 20.71
N THR A 88 10.13 18.73 19.87
CA THR A 88 10.79 19.96 20.33
C THR A 88 9.84 20.87 21.09
N SER A 89 8.56 20.97 20.69
CA SER A 89 7.53 21.71 21.44
C SER A 89 7.26 21.06 22.80
N ARG A 90 7.14 19.73 22.84
CA ARG A 90 7.03 18.94 24.07
C ARG A 90 8.20 19.22 25.02
N ALA A 91 9.44 19.11 24.53
CA ALA A 91 10.64 19.32 25.32
C ALA A 91 10.77 20.75 25.87
N LYS A 92 10.27 21.75 25.14
CA LYS A 92 10.25 23.16 25.57
C LYS A 92 9.09 23.49 26.53
N SER A 93 8.11 22.60 26.67
CA SER A 93 6.94 22.85 27.51
C SER A 93 7.26 22.66 28.98
N LYS A 94 7.14 23.75 29.75
CA LYS A 94 7.25 23.73 31.22
C LYS A 94 6.11 22.96 31.89
N ASN A 95 4.97 22.84 31.21
CA ASN A 95 3.76 22.20 31.74
C ASN A 95 3.69 20.69 31.45
N LEU A 96 4.61 20.17 30.63
CA LEU A 96 4.61 18.77 30.21
C LEU A 96 5.90 18.09 30.70
N GLN A 97 5.91 17.67 31.97
CA GLN A 97 7.07 17.09 32.64
C GLN A 97 6.75 15.72 33.25
N GLY A 98 7.81 14.97 33.58
CA GLY A 98 7.72 13.65 34.20
C GLY A 98 7.07 12.59 33.30
N ARG A 99 6.41 11.62 33.93
CA ARG A 99 5.91 10.39 33.31
C ARG A 99 5.05 10.62 32.05
N THR A 100 4.24 11.68 32.02
CA THR A 100 3.40 12.03 30.86
C THR A 100 4.24 12.51 29.68
N SER A 101 5.30 13.28 29.93
CA SER A 101 6.24 13.73 28.90
C SER A 101 7.04 12.57 28.33
N ASP A 102 7.45 11.62 29.19
CA ASP A 102 8.16 10.41 28.77
C ASP A 102 7.28 9.47 27.95
N ALA A 103 6.02 9.27 28.37
CA ALA A 103 5.05 8.50 27.60
C ALA A 103 4.82 9.12 26.21
N MET A 104 4.74 10.45 26.13
CA MET A 104 4.60 11.15 24.85
C MET A 104 5.86 10.99 23.98
N LYS A 105 7.05 11.14 24.55
CA LYS A 105 8.33 10.90 23.84
C LYS A 105 8.39 9.49 23.27
N ASN A 106 8.01 8.48 24.05
CA ASN A 106 8.01 7.09 23.60
C ASN A 106 7.00 6.86 22.46
N ARG A 107 5.81 7.46 22.53
CA ARG A 107 4.83 7.40 21.43
C ARG A 107 5.35 8.09 20.17
N LEU A 108 5.97 9.26 20.29
CA LEU A 108 6.57 9.98 19.16
C LEU A 108 7.69 9.16 18.50
N ASN A 109 8.53 8.51 19.30
CA ASN A 109 9.55 7.58 18.80
C ASN A 109 8.94 6.39 18.07
N GLY A 110 7.86 5.79 18.61
CA GLY A 110 7.16 4.70 17.94
C GLY A 110 6.60 5.12 16.58
N ILE A 111 5.99 6.32 16.50
CA ILE A 111 5.51 6.88 15.23
C ILE A 111 6.66 7.13 14.27
N LYS A 112 7.79 7.66 14.74
CA LYS A 112 9.01 7.87 13.93
C LYS A 112 9.46 6.57 13.25
N THR A 113 9.56 5.49 14.01
CA THR A 113 9.95 4.16 13.49
C THR A 113 8.94 3.62 12.48
N ILE A 114 7.64 3.84 12.69
CA ILE A 114 6.61 3.44 11.73
C ILE A 114 6.78 4.20 10.41
N VAL A 115 6.98 5.52 10.48
CA VAL A 115 7.19 6.37 9.29
C VAL A 115 8.44 5.94 8.53
N GLU A 116 9.56 5.68 9.22
CA GLU A 116 10.81 5.18 8.62
C GLU A 116 10.57 3.85 7.87
N LYS A 117 9.92 2.87 8.51
CA LYS A 117 9.59 1.58 7.87
C LYS A 117 8.65 1.72 6.68
N LEU A 118 7.71 2.67 6.72
CA LEU A 118 6.82 2.96 5.60
C LEU A 118 7.57 3.60 4.43
N MET A 119 8.51 4.50 4.70
CA MET A 119 9.39 5.10 3.68
C MET A 119 10.32 4.06 3.06
N GLU A 120 10.89 3.17 3.87
CA GLU A 120 11.73 2.06 3.42
C GLU A 120 10.94 1.13 2.50
N ARG A 121 9.80 0.61 2.96
CA ARG A 121 8.94 -0.25 2.12
C ARG A 121 8.47 0.45 0.85
N ALA A 122 8.14 1.73 0.93
CA ALA A 122 7.77 2.50 -0.25
C ALA A 122 8.94 2.72 -1.22
N SER A 123 10.17 2.77 -0.72
CA SER A 123 11.37 2.83 -1.55
C SER A 123 11.64 1.49 -2.22
N ASP A 124 11.49 0.38 -1.47
CA ASP A 124 11.64 -0.99 -1.97
C ASP A 124 10.60 -1.35 -3.05
N LEU A 125 9.34 -0.95 -2.83
CA LEU A 125 8.25 -1.12 -3.79
C LEU A 125 8.33 -0.15 -4.98
N GLY A 126 9.21 0.86 -4.92
CA GLY A 126 9.30 1.96 -5.88
C GLY A 126 8.21 3.01 -5.70
N ASP A 127 8.48 4.26 -6.11
CA ASP A 127 7.52 5.37 -5.96
C ASP A 127 6.21 5.06 -6.72
N PRO A 128 5.07 4.87 -6.03
CA PRO A 128 3.80 4.54 -6.66
C PRO A 128 3.33 5.61 -7.64
N ALA A 129 3.71 6.87 -7.46
CA ALA A 129 3.41 7.92 -8.43
C ALA A 129 4.14 7.68 -9.75
N TYR A 130 5.44 7.35 -9.67
CA TYR A 130 6.25 6.98 -10.83
C TYR A 130 5.73 5.70 -11.49
N LEU A 131 5.40 4.66 -10.72
CA LEU A 131 4.87 3.41 -11.24
C LEU A 131 3.51 3.60 -11.95
N ARG A 132 2.62 4.43 -11.40
CA ARG A 132 1.35 4.78 -12.06
C ARG A 132 1.58 5.48 -13.39
N GLN A 133 2.51 6.43 -13.44
CA GLN A 133 2.88 7.11 -14.68
C GLN A 133 3.45 6.12 -15.69
N LYS A 134 4.42 5.29 -15.27
CA LYS A 134 5.05 4.31 -16.15
C LYS A 134 4.05 3.28 -16.67
N ASN A 135 3.10 2.84 -15.85
CA ASN A 135 2.02 1.96 -16.27
C ASN A 135 1.13 2.61 -17.34
N CYS A 136 0.83 3.90 -17.23
CA CYS A 136 0.08 4.63 -18.25
C CYS A 136 0.85 4.75 -19.58
N GLU A 137 2.15 5.02 -19.53
CA GLU A 137 3.02 5.04 -20.70
C GLU A 137 3.05 3.68 -21.39
N LEU A 138 3.32 2.61 -20.64
CA LEU A 138 3.37 1.25 -21.17
C LEU A 138 2.01 0.80 -21.75
N LYS A 139 0.89 1.22 -21.16
CA LYS A 139 -0.44 0.96 -21.73
C LYS A 139 -0.65 1.63 -23.09
N LYS A 140 -0.16 2.86 -23.26
CA LYS A 140 -0.22 3.56 -24.55
C LYS A 140 0.65 2.85 -25.59
N GLU A 141 1.89 2.56 -25.24
CA GLU A 141 2.84 1.85 -26.11
C GLU A 141 2.27 0.48 -26.54
N ASN A 142 1.71 -0.29 -25.61
CA ASN A 142 1.10 -1.58 -25.91
C ASN A 142 -0.10 -1.44 -26.86
N LYS A 143 -0.93 -0.40 -26.69
CA LYS A 143 -2.04 -0.11 -27.60
C LYS A 143 -1.54 0.24 -29.02
N GLU A 144 -0.48 1.02 -29.12
CA GLU A 144 0.14 1.36 -30.41
C GLU A 144 0.74 0.13 -31.08
N LEU A 145 1.48 -0.70 -30.34
CA LEU A 145 2.05 -1.95 -30.85
C LEU A 145 0.96 -2.92 -31.32
N LYS A 146 -0.13 -3.10 -30.56
CA LYS A 146 -1.29 -3.90 -31.00
C LYS A 146 -1.91 -3.37 -32.29
N SER A 147 -1.97 -2.06 -32.45
CA SER A 147 -2.48 -1.43 -33.67
C SER A 147 -1.56 -1.66 -34.85
N LYS A 148 -0.24 -1.56 -34.65
CA LYS A 148 0.78 -1.88 -35.67
C LYS A 148 0.70 -3.35 -36.10
N ILE A 149 0.63 -4.28 -35.15
CA ILE A 149 0.48 -5.72 -35.44
C ILE A 149 -0.78 -5.95 -36.29
N LYS A 150 -1.92 -5.37 -35.91
CA LYS A 150 -3.17 -5.51 -36.67
C LYS A 150 -3.05 -5.01 -38.11
N ASN A 151 -2.36 -3.88 -38.32
CA ASN A 151 -2.15 -3.35 -39.66
C ASN A 151 -1.23 -4.25 -40.49
N LEU A 152 -0.11 -4.68 -39.92
CA LEU A 152 0.82 -5.60 -40.58
C LEU A 152 0.15 -6.94 -40.95
N SER A 153 -0.73 -7.47 -40.09
CA SER A 153 -1.49 -8.68 -40.41
C SER A 153 -2.41 -8.48 -41.62
N LYS A 154 -3.07 -7.32 -41.74
CA LYS A 154 -3.89 -7.00 -42.91
C LYS A 154 -3.07 -6.83 -44.18
N ASP A 155 -1.91 -6.19 -44.07
CA ASP A 155 -0.99 -6.02 -45.20
C ASP A 155 -0.49 -7.38 -45.70
N MET A 156 -0.17 -8.29 -44.77
CA MET A 156 0.25 -9.66 -45.08
C MET A 156 -0.87 -10.45 -45.78
N GLU A 157 -2.11 -10.36 -45.29
CA GLU A 157 -3.28 -10.99 -45.93
C GLU A 157 -3.52 -10.44 -47.34
N LYS A 158 -3.41 -9.12 -47.53
CA LYS A 158 -3.53 -8.48 -48.84
C LYS A 158 -2.46 -8.98 -49.80
N LEU A 159 -1.20 -9.05 -49.36
CA LEU A 159 -0.09 -9.56 -50.16
C LEU A 159 -0.28 -11.03 -50.53
N GLN A 160 -0.73 -11.88 -49.59
CA GLN A 160 -1.05 -13.29 -49.87
C GLN A 160 -2.15 -13.42 -50.93
N ASN A 161 -3.21 -12.61 -50.84
CA ASN A 161 -4.29 -12.61 -51.83
C ASN A 161 -3.81 -12.14 -53.21
N GLN A 162 -2.96 -11.11 -53.27
CA GLN A 162 -2.34 -10.65 -54.52
C GLN A 162 -1.45 -11.75 -55.13
N MET A 163 -0.65 -12.42 -54.31
CA MET A 163 0.25 -13.49 -54.75
C MET A 163 -0.53 -14.71 -55.27
N SER A 164 -1.63 -15.10 -54.60
CA SER A 164 -2.54 -16.15 -55.07
C SER A 164 -3.21 -15.78 -56.39
N THR A 165 -3.61 -14.52 -56.56
CA THR A 165 -4.22 -14.04 -57.81
C THR A 165 -3.22 -14.08 -58.96
N LEU A 166 -2.00 -13.59 -58.73
CA LEU A 166 -0.91 -13.65 -59.71
C LEU A 166 -0.54 -15.09 -60.09
N ALA A 167 -0.49 -16.01 -59.11
CA ALA A 167 -0.21 -17.41 -59.37
C ALA A 167 -1.27 -18.04 -60.30
N LYS A 168 -2.57 -17.77 -60.06
CA LYS A 168 -3.66 -18.23 -60.93
C LYS A 168 -3.59 -17.64 -62.33
N GLN A 169 -3.23 -16.36 -62.47
CA GLN A 169 -3.03 -15.74 -63.78
C GLN A 169 -1.85 -16.38 -64.53
N MET A 170 -0.76 -16.69 -63.83
CA MET A 170 0.39 -17.35 -64.42
C MET A 170 0.03 -18.76 -64.90
N GLU A 171 -0.71 -19.53 -64.09
CA GLU A 171 -1.20 -20.86 -64.45
C GLU A 171 -2.09 -20.82 -65.71
N PHE A 172 -3.07 -19.90 -65.73
CA PHE A 172 -3.94 -19.70 -66.89
C PHE A 172 -3.16 -19.36 -68.18
N THR A 173 -2.21 -18.43 -68.11
CA THR A 173 -1.40 -18.06 -69.28
C THR A 173 -0.46 -19.18 -69.74
N MET A 174 0.04 -20.01 -68.82
CA MET A 174 0.82 -21.20 -69.16
C MET A 174 -0.04 -22.24 -69.89
N GLU A 175 -1.25 -22.50 -69.41
CA GLU A 175 -2.20 -23.40 -70.08
C GLU A 175 -2.59 -22.92 -71.49
N GLU A 176 -2.82 -21.63 -71.65
CA GLU A 176 -3.17 -21.03 -72.94
C GLU A 176 -2.01 -21.15 -73.95
N ASN A 177 -0.77 -20.89 -73.51
CA ASN A 177 0.43 -21.05 -74.35
C ASN A 177 0.68 -22.51 -74.79
N ILE A 178 0.31 -23.50 -73.98
CA ILE A 178 0.41 -24.93 -74.35
C ILE A 178 -0.60 -25.27 -75.44
N LYS A 179 -1.80 -24.69 -75.43
CA LYS A 179 -2.85 -24.96 -76.44
C LYS A 179 -2.56 -24.37 -77.82
N ILE A 180 -1.71 -23.34 -77.88
CA ILE A 180 -1.37 -22.63 -79.13
C ILE A 180 -0.21 -23.31 -79.89
N LYS A 181 0.57 -24.17 -79.22
CA LYS A 181 1.67 -24.95 -79.83
C LYS A 181 1.21 -26.32 -80.31
#